data_AF-A0AAW0M385-F1
#
_entry.id   AF-A0AAW0M385-F1
#
_cell.length_a   1.000
_cell.length_b   1.000
_cell.length_c   1.000
_cell.angle_alpha   90.00
_cell.angle_beta   90.00
_cell.angle_gamma   90.00
#
_symmetry.space_group_name_H-M   'P 1'
#
loop_
_entity.id
_entity.type
_entity.pdbx_description
1 polymer ?
#
loop_
_entity_poly.entity_id
_entity_poly.type
_entity_poly.pdbx_seq_one_letter_code
_entity_poly.pdbx_strand_id
1 'polypeptide(L)'
;MPTIAALPSHVATARFLIALSHDYVLMRYDQGMLYMSEVDIGLTFPDYFTALMRSKIGSASARHDILLAGRKVRGEEAMRMGVVDLAVHGSEESVVEAVVRLGDLLVKRKWNTEVYAEIIAGLDLSLVSKLDGIA
;
A
#
# COMPACT_ATOMS: atom_id res chain seq x y z
N MET A 1 -5.62 -5.29 -15.41
CA MET A 1 -6.88 -5.09 -14.65
C MET A 1 -6.51 -4.42 -13.33
N PRO A 2 -7.13 -3.29 -12.96
CA PRO A 2 -6.80 -2.60 -11.72
C PRO A 2 -7.24 -3.37 -10.47
N THR A 3 -6.46 -3.25 -9.41
CA THR A 3 -6.68 -3.90 -8.11
C THR A 3 -6.79 -2.86 -7.00
N ILE A 4 -7.69 -3.09 -6.04
CA ILE A 4 -7.94 -2.17 -4.93
C ILE A 4 -7.90 -2.98 -3.62
N ALA A 5 -7.06 -2.56 -2.68
CA ALA A 5 -6.99 -3.11 -1.33
C ALA A 5 -7.83 -2.29 -0.35
N ALA A 6 -8.66 -2.97 0.44
CA ALA A 6 -9.25 -2.43 1.66
C ALA A 6 -8.38 -2.83 2.86
N LEU A 7 -7.72 -1.88 3.51
CA LEU A 7 -6.98 -2.14 4.74
C LEU A 7 -7.97 -2.27 5.91
N PRO A 8 -7.85 -3.34 6.72
CA PRO A 8 -8.56 -3.42 7.98
C PRO A 8 -8.07 -2.34 8.95
N SER A 9 -8.82 -2.13 10.03
CA SER A 9 -8.48 -1.16 11.07
C SER A 9 -7.10 -1.36 11.70
N HIS A 10 -6.58 -2.59 11.77
CA HIS A 10 -5.23 -2.86 12.28
C HIS A 10 -4.40 -3.65 11.27
N VAL A 11 -3.34 -3.00 10.77
CA VAL A 11 -2.46 -3.57 9.75
C VAL A 11 -1.06 -3.67 10.31
N ALA A 12 -0.63 -4.91 10.51
CA ALA A 12 0.74 -5.27 10.81
C ALA A 12 1.50 -5.65 9.53
N THR A 13 2.83 -5.62 9.61
CA THR A 13 3.78 -5.71 8.51
C THR A 13 3.39 -6.54 7.30
N ALA A 14 3.12 -7.84 7.47
CA ALA A 14 2.85 -8.72 6.34
C ALA A 14 1.58 -8.32 5.57
N ARG A 15 0.55 -7.83 6.27
CA ARG A 15 -0.67 -7.33 5.62
C ARG A 15 -0.42 -6.02 4.88
N PHE A 16 0.50 -5.20 5.39
CA PHE A 16 0.85 -3.96 4.73
C PHE A 16 1.61 -4.20 3.42
N LEU A 17 2.54 -5.16 3.40
CA LEU A 17 3.25 -5.58 2.18
C LEU A 17 2.26 -6.01 1.08
N ILE A 18 1.29 -6.85 1.42
CA ILE A 18 0.27 -7.33 0.48
C ILE A 18 -0.60 -6.16 -0.01
N ALA A 19 -0.99 -5.26 0.90
CA ALA A 19 -1.77 -4.09 0.52
C ALA A 19 -1.03 -3.18 -0.48
N LEU A 20 0.26 -2.92 -0.26
CA LEU A 20 1.09 -2.13 -1.17
C LEU A 20 1.31 -2.79 -2.55
N SER A 21 1.02 -4.08 -2.67
CA SER A 21 1.06 -4.79 -3.96
C SER A 21 -0.18 -4.52 -4.82
N HIS A 22 -1.21 -3.85 -4.28
CA HIS A 22 -2.38 -3.42 -5.04
C HIS A 22 -2.16 -2.03 -5.64
N ASP A 23 -2.93 -1.70 -6.68
CA ASP A 23 -2.80 -0.41 -7.38
C ASP A 23 -3.37 0.75 -6.57
N TYR A 24 -4.40 0.48 -5.77
CA TYR A 24 -5.03 1.45 -4.88
C TYR A 24 -5.20 0.86 -3.49
N VAL A 25 -4.95 1.68 -2.48
CA VAL A 25 -4.94 1.29 -1.08
C VAL A 25 -5.86 2.21 -0.30
N LEU A 26 -6.97 1.66 0.19
CA LEU A 26 -7.97 2.39 0.98
C LEU A 26 -7.90 1.96 2.44
N MET A 27 -8.04 2.90 3.36
CA MET A 27 -7.96 2.63 4.80
C MET A 27 -9.00 3.44 5.57
N ARG A 28 -9.42 2.95 6.73
CA ARG A 28 -10.32 3.70 7.61
C ARG A 28 -9.59 4.89 8.24
N TYR A 29 -10.19 6.06 8.19
CA TYR A 29 -9.63 7.32 8.69
C TYR A 29 -9.37 7.26 10.20
N ASP A 30 -10.43 6.97 10.97
CA ASP A 30 -10.42 7.25 12.39
C ASP A 30 -9.77 6.13 13.20
N GLN A 31 -9.85 4.87 12.78
CA GLN A 31 -9.28 3.74 13.54
C GLN A 31 -8.38 2.83 12.72
N GLY A 32 -8.06 3.21 11.49
CA GLY A 32 -6.92 2.62 10.81
C GLY A 32 -5.64 2.88 11.60
N MET A 33 -4.86 1.83 11.86
CA MET A 33 -3.51 1.89 12.38
C MET A 33 -2.59 1.00 11.54
N LEU A 34 -1.55 1.61 11.00
CA LEU A 34 -0.49 0.97 10.25
C LEU A 34 0.81 1.08 11.06
N TYR A 35 1.49 -0.04 11.26
CA TYR A 35 2.78 -0.06 11.93
C TYR A 35 3.63 -1.23 11.44
N MET A 36 4.95 -1.03 11.48
CA MET A 36 5.95 -2.05 11.18
C MET A 36 6.72 -2.33 12.48
N SER A 37 6.66 -3.57 12.97
CA SER A 37 7.29 -3.93 14.25
C SER A 37 8.72 -4.41 14.11
N GLU A 38 9.24 -4.60 12.90
CA GLU A 38 10.50 -5.33 12.66
C GLU A 38 11.68 -4.70 13.38
N VAL A 39 11.75 -3.37 13.42
CA VAL A 39 12.80 -2.66 14.17
C VAL A 39 12.68 -2.89 15.68
N ASP A 40 11.46 -2.99 16.21
CA ASP A 40 11.21 -3.22 17.64
C ASP A 40 11.53 -4.67 18.05
N ILE A 41 11.31 -5.64 17.14
CA ILE A 41 11.54 -7.06 17.39
C ILE A 41 12.91 -7.56 16.87
N GLY A 42 13.75 -6.67 16.35
CA GLY A 42 15.10 -7.00 15.88
C GLY A 42 15.15 -7.84 14.61
N LEU A 43 14.14 -7.74 13.75
CA LEU A 43 14.11 -8.41 12.44
C LEU A 43 14.60 -7.49 11.33
N THR A 44 15.29 -8.09 10.36
CA THR A 44 15.70 -7.42 9.13
C THR A 44 14.70 -7.70 8.00
N PHE A 45 14.58 -6.76 7.07
CA PHE A 45 13.79 -6.95 5.86
C PHE A 45 14.61 -7.65 4.77
N PRO A 46 14.03 -8.61 4.03
CA PRO A 46 14.58 -9.06 2.77
C PRO A 46 14.63 -7.92 1.73
N ASP A 47 15.56 -7.98 0.79
CA ASP A 47 15.79 -6.92 -0.20
C ASP A 47 14.57 -6.59 -1.06
N TYR A 48 13.76 -7.59 -1.39
CA TYR A 48 12.53 -7.40 -2.15
C TYR A 48 11.49 -6.58 -1.37
N PHE A 49 11.45 -6.73 -0.04
CA PHE A 49 10.54 -5.97 0.82
C PHE A 49 10.95 -4.51 0.80
N THR A 50 12.22 -4.21 1.07
CA THR A 50 12.71 -2.83 1.10
C THR A 50 12.58 -2.16 -0.27
N ALA A 51 12.75 -2.92 -1.35
CA ALA A 51 12.46 -2.44 -2.68
C ALA A 51 10.98 -2.07 -2.85
N LEU A 52 10.04 -2.92 -2.40
CA LEU A 52 8.60 -2.68 -2.61
C LEU A 52 8.18 -1.39 -1.90
N MET A 53 8.63 -1.25 -0.65
CA MET A 53 8.38 -0.05 0.15
C MET A 53 8.95 1.20 -0.52
N ARG A 54 10.12 1.09 -1.16
CA ARG A 54 10.73 2.20 -1.89
C ARG A 54 9.97 2.55 -3.17
N SER A 55 9.42 1.57 -3.87
CA SER A 55 8.61 1.78 -5.08
C SER A 55 7.28 2.46 -4.74
N LYS A 56 6.58 1.96 -3.71
CA LYS A 56 5.20 2.35 -3.41
C LYS A 56 5.09 3.57 -2.48
N ILE A 57 6.05 3.77 -1.57
CA ILE A 57 6.04 4.93 -0.67
C ILE A 57 7.03 5.96 -1.20
N GLY A 58 6.55 6.94 -1.96
CA GLY A 58 7.40 7.96 -2.58
C GLY A 58 8.15 8.84 -1.57
N SER A 59 7.52 9.15 -0.43
CA SER A 59 8.10 10.03 0.59
C SER A 59 9.20 9.34 1.40
N ALA A 60 10.40 9.92 1.38
CA ALA A 60 11.53 9.43 2.19
C ALA A 60 11.29 9.56 3.69
N SER A 61 10.64 10.64 4.14
CA SER A 61 10.27 10.81 5.54
C SER A 61 9.23 9.79 5.97
N ALA A 62 8.25 9.48 5.11
CA ALA A 62 7.26 8.45 5.40
C ALA A 62 7.91 7.06 5.58
N ARG A 63 8.85 6.72 4.70
CA ARG A 63 9.63 5.48 4.84
C ARG A 63 10.43 5.46 6.14
N HIS A 64 11.09 6.56 6.51
CA HIS A 64 11.84 6.64 7.75
C HIS A 64 10.94 6.45 8.98
N ASP A 65 9.83 7.18 9.03
CA ASP A 65 8.90 7.13 10.16
C ASP A 65 8.30 5.73 10.36
N ILE A 66 7.94 5.07 9.27
CA ILE A 66 7.32 3.74 9.31
C ILE A 66 8.37 2.64 9.52
N LEU A 67 9.47 2.64 8.76
CA LEU A 67 10.43 1.53 8.73
C LEU A 67 11.52 1.62 9.79
N LEU A 68 11.99 2.83 10.09
CA LEU A 68 13.15 3.03 10.97
C LEU A 68 12.73 3.47 12.37
N ALA A 69 11.73 4.34 12.47
CA ALA A 69 11.21 4.80 13.76
C ALA A 69 10.09 3.90 14.32
N GLY A 70 9.60 2.91 13.55
CA GLY A 70 8.52 2.01 13.99
C GLY A 70 7.22 2.73 14.36
N ARG A 71 6.99 3.94 13.81
CA ARG A 71 5.84 4.77 14.22
C ARG A 71 4.54 4.09 13.84
N LYS A 72 3.58 4.15 14.78
CA LYS A 72 2.18 3.82 14.52
C LYS A 72 1.51 4.99 13.81
N VAL A 73 1.10 4.79 12.57
CA VAL A 73 0.52 5.80 11.69
C VAL A 73 -0.98 5.56 11.56
N ARG A 74 -1.78 6.61 11.79
CA ARG A 74 -3.25 6.54 11.63
C ARG A 74 -3.68 6.72 10.18
N GLY A 75 -4.91 6.31 9.83
CA GLY A 75 -5.43 6.40 8.46
C GLY A 75 -5.30 7.78 7.81
N GLU A 76 -5.68 8.85 8.50
CA GLU A 76 -5.51 10.24 8.01
C GLU A 76 -4.04 10.57 7.72
N GLU A 77 -3.16 10.25 8.66
CA GLU A 77 -1.73 10.54 8.54
C GLU A 77 -1.10 9.71 7.41
N ALA A 78 -1.49 8.44 7.28
CA ALA A 78 -1.05 7.56 6.20
C ALA A 78 -1.45 8.12 4.82
N MET A 79 -2.66 8.68 4.69
CA MET A 79 -3.10 9.34 3.45
C MET A 79 -2.26 10.60 3.17
N ARG A 80 -2.04 11.45 4.18
CA ARG A 80 -1.19 12.65 4.06
C ARG A 80 0.26 12.32 3.70
N MET A 81 0.78 11.20 4.20
CA MET A 81 2.13 10.72 3.92
C MET A 81 2.26 10.10 2.51
N GLY A 82 1.15 9.88 1.81
CA GLY A 82 1.12 9.20 0.51
C GLY A 82 1.40 7.70 0.63
N VAL A 83 1.06 7.10 1.77
CA VAL A 83 1.23 5.67 2.05
C VAL A 83 -0.02 4.87 1.64
N VAL A 84 -1.19 5.50 1.77
CA VAL A 84 -2.47 5.00 1.27
C VAL A 84 -3.10 6.06 0.37
N ASP A 85 -3.90 5.65 -0.61
CA ASP A 85 -4.51 6.56 -1.58
C ASP A 85 -5.69 7.33 -1.01
N LEU A 86 -6.45 6.72 -0.10
CA LEU A 86 -7.63 7.34 0.49
C LEU A 86 -7.92 6.84 1.91
N ALA A 87 -8.15 7.80 2.81
CA ALA A 87 -8.68 7.57 4.15
C ALA A 87 -10.20 7.79 4.15
N VAL A 88 -10.96 6.77 4.54
CA VAL A 88 -12.44 6.78 4.52
C VAL A 88 -12.99 6.91 5.93
N HIS A 89 -13.85 7.89 6.16
CA HIS A 89 -14.56 8.07 7.43
C HIS A 89 -15.69 7.05 7.60
N GLY A 90 -16.05 6.77 8.86
CA GLY A 90 -17.15 5.88 9.20
C GLY A 90 -16.68 4.50 9.66
N SER A 91 -17.39 3.46 9.20
CA SER A 91 -17.18 2.08 9.63
C SER A 91 -16.31 1.29 8.64
N GLU A 92 -16.05 0.01 8.94
CA GLU A 92 -15.35 -0.86 7.98
C GLU A 92 -16.18 -1.10 6.72
N GLU A 93 -17.51 -1.14 6.85
CA GLU A 93 -18.44 -1.19 5.72
C GLU A 93 -18.28 0.03 4.80
N SER A 94 -18.07 1.23 5.36
CA SER A 94 -17.82 2.44 4.57
C SER A 94 -16.57 2.32 3.70
N VAL A 95 -15.52 1.63 4.17
CA VAL A 95 -14.31 1.36 3.37
C VAL A 95 -14.64 0.44 2.21
N VAL A 96 -15.43 -0.61 2.45
CA VAL A 96 -15.85 -1.55 1.40
C VAL A 96 -16.71 -0.86 0.34
N GLU A 97 -17.67 -0.03 0.77
CA GLU A 97 -18.48 0.79 -0.15
C GLU A 97 -17.61 1.72 -0.99
N ALA A 98 -16.60 2.35 -0.38
CA ALA A 98 -15.66 3.21 -1.10
C ALA A 98 -14.83 2.43 -2.14
N VAL A 99 -14.40 1.20 -1.81
CA VAL A 99 -13.71 0.31 -2.74
C VAL A 99 -14.60 -0.06 -3.93
N VAL A 100 -15.85 -0.47 -3.68
CA VAL A 100 -16.81 -0.80 -4.75
C VAL A 100 -17.04 0.41 -5.65
N ARG A 101 -17.27 1.59 -5.04
CA ARG A 101 -17.46 2.84 -5.79
C ARG A 101 -16.25 3.21 -6.62
N LEU A 102 -15.03 3.03 -6.11
CA LEU A 102 -13.81 3.24 -6.87
C LEU A 102 -13.72 2.23 -8.03
N GLY A 103 -14.01 0.95 -7.79
CA GLY A 103 -14.08 -0.08 -8.81
C GLY A 103 -15.03 0.29 -9.97
N ASP A 104 -16.24 0.75 -9.66
CA ASP A 104 -17.21 1.20 -10.65
C ASP A 104 -16.68 2.36 -11.50
N LEU A 105 -15.96 3.30 -10.88
CA LEU A 105 -15.33 4.41 -11.59
C LEU A 105 -14.22 3.95 -12.52
N LEU A 106 -13.39 2.99 -12.09
CA LEU A 106 -12.31 2.42 -12.89
C LEU A 106 -12.84 1.61 -14.08
N VAL A 107 -13.89 0.80 -13.88
CA VAL A 107 -14.52 0.03 -14.96
C VAL A 107 -15.07 0.94 -16.06
N LYS A 108 -15.69 2.06 -15.68
CA LYS A 108 -16.24 3.05 -16.63
C LYS A 108 -15.17 3.68 -17.53
N ARG A 109 -13.89 3.65 -17.13
CA ARG A 109 -12.78 4.19 -17.93
C ARG A 109 -12.49 3.37 -19.18
N LYS A 110 -12.87 2.07 -19.22
CA LYS A 110 -12.69 1.17 -20.36
C LYS A 110 -11.25 1.17 -20.92
N TRP A 111 -10.25 1.18 -20.04
CA TRP A 111 -8.85 1.13 -20.45
C TRP A 111 -8.50 -0.20 -21.13
N ASN A 112 -7.52 -0.17 -22.02
CA ASN A 112 -6.85 -1.39 -22.45
C ASN A 112 -6.10 -1.99 -21.25
N THR A 113 -6.48 -3.20 -20.86
CA THR A 113 -5.93 -3.87 -19.67
C THR A 113 -4.49 -4.32 -19.82
N GLU A 114 -4.04 -4.60 -21.04
CA GLU A 114 -2.65 -4.99 -21.34
C GLU A 114 -1.74 -3.77 -21.18
N VAL A 115 -2.10 -2.64 -21.79
CA VAL A 115 -1.37 -1.37 -21.65
C VAL A 115 -1.30 -0.94 -20.18
N TYR A 116 -2.41 -1.07 -19.45
CA TYR A 116 -2.43 -0.77 -18.02
C TYR A 116 -1.47 -1.66 -17.22
N ALA A 117 -1.44 -2.96 -17.51
CA ALA A 117 -0.53 -3.90 -16.85
C ALA A 117 0.94 -3.62 -17.18
N GLU A 118 1.27 -3.26 -18.43
CA GLU A 118 2.63 -2.87 -18.82
C GLU A 118 3.10 -1.61 -18.09
N ILE A 119 2.23 -0.61 -17.93
CA ILE A 119 2.56 0.61 -17.17
C ILE A 119 2.85 0.26 -15.71
N ILE A 120 2.04 -0.59 -15.08
CA ILE A 120 2.30 -1.04 -13.70
C ILE A 120 3.63 -1.77 -13.60
N ALA A 121 3.89 -2.71 -14.51
CA ALA A 121 5.16 -3.45 -14.54
C ALA A 121 6.37 -2.51 -14.69
N GLY A 122 6.23 -1.44 -15.48
CA GLY A 122 7.26 -0.41 -15.64
C GLY A 122 7.51 0.43 -14.38
N LEU A 123 6.47 0.74 -13.60
CA LEU A 123 6.61 1.44 -12.31
C LEU A 123 7.37 0.60 -11.29
N ASP A 124 7.16 -0.72 -11.33
CA ASP A 124 7.74 -1.69 -10.42
C ASP A 124 8.99 -2.38 -11.00
N LEU A 125 9.59 -1.88 -12.09
CA LEU A 125 10.68 -2.56 -12.80
C LEU A 125 11.91 -2.85 -11.91
N SER A 126 12.20 -1.95 -10.96
CA SER A 126 13.29 -2.15 -9.98
C SER A 126 13.02 -3.26 -8.96
N LEU A 127 11.76 -3.68 -8.82
CA LEU A 127 11.35 -4.84 -8.02
C LEU A 127 11.56 -6.13 -8.77
N VAL A 128 11.12 -6.17 -10.03
CA VAL A 128 11.21 -7.36 -10.88
C VAL A 128 12.66 -7.83 -10.97
N SER A 129 13.60 -6.92 -11.24
CA SER A 129 15.03 -7.25 -11.30
C SER A 129 15.61 -7.82 -10.00
N LYS A 130 15.01 -7.48 -8.85
CA LYS A 130 15.46 -7.98 -7.53
C LYS A 130 14.81 -9.30 -7.16
N LEU A 131 13.61 -9.57 -7.68
CA LEU A 131 12.92 -10.86 -7.49
C LEU A 131 13.61 -11.95 -8.34
N ASP A 132 14.05 -11.62 -9.54
CA ASP A 132 14.76 -12.57 -10.44
C ASP A 132 16.10 -13.07 -9.87
N GLY A 133 16.71 -12.32 -8.93
CA GLY A 133 17.94 -12.72 -8.24
C GLY A 133 17.72 -13.67 -7.05
N ILE A 134 16.48 -14.05 -6.75
CA ILE A 134 16.09 -14.91 -5.61
C ILE A 134 15.69 -16.33 -6.08
N ALA A 135 15.62 -16.56 -7.40
CA ALA A 135 15.27 -17.84 -8.01
C ALA A 135 16.48 -18.77 -8.22
#